data_AF-A0AAV0VCG2-F1
#
_entry.id   AF-A0AAV0VCG2-F1
#
_cell.length_a   1.000
_cell.length_b   1.000
_cell.length_c   1.000
_cell.angle_alpha   90.00
_cell.angle_beta   90.00
_cell.angle_gamma   90.00
#
_symmetry.space_group_name_H-M   'P 1'
#
loop_
_entity.id
_entity.type
_entity.pdbx_description
1 polymer ?
#
loop_
_entity_poly.entity_id
_entity_poly.type
_entity_poly.pdbx_seq_one_letter_code
_entity_poly.pdbx_strand_id
1 'polypeptide(L)'
;MKSSRSSATVSTGNRVAQFIVIVAIFSVVYQLFIKSATVISLSIASLLSVGYDKGKESHRFTSSEITGILLFLGLFGLLQHKNKQEKKANIEAEQRQIVKIVQSSKIRAWNHNAGNAAETLWRHVFQRDFDDAGDKFANVFLIKCWRQFYFRHHLSRAVELARLFKITHGRKCVAIKGQVYDVTDFLELHPGGPHVIGDAVGTDATVVWDQFQHSNEAKRSMEQFLVWDKVLARPESELALFSIMF
;
A
#
# COMPACT_ATOMS: atom_id res chain seq x y z
N MET A 1 -2.22 78.63 -16.02
CA MET A 1 -2.89 78.40 -14.72
C MET A 1 -3.71 77.11 -14.79
N LYS A 2 -3.72 76.38 -13.66
CA LYS A 2 -4.41 75.14 -13.28
C LYS A 2 -5.55 74.59 -14.17
N SER A 3 -5.39 73.30 -14.51
CA SER A 3 -6.24 72.15 -14.16
C SER A 3 -7.77 72.24 -14.34
N SER A 4 -8.31 71.31 -15.12
CA SER A 4 -9.47 70.53 -14.68
C SER A 4 -9.31 69.06 -15.07
N ARG A 5 -9.68 68.19 -14.14
CA ARG A 5 -9.66 66.72 -14.21
C ARG A 5 -11.07 66.28 -14.59
N SER A 6 -11.23 65.45 -15.62
CA SER A 6 -12.44 64.66 -15.84
C SER A 6 -12.10 63.17 -15.73
N SER A 7 -12.97 62.47 -15.01
CA SER A 7 -12.97 61.04 -14.76
C SER A 7 -13.60 60.27 -15.93
N ALA A 8 -13.26 58.99 -16.00
CA ALA A 8 -13.89 57.90 -16.75
C ALA A 8 -13.69 57.87 -18.27
N THR A 9 -13.05 56.80 -18.75
CA THR A 9 -13.74 55.64 -19.36
C THR A 9 -12.69 54.66 -19.91
N VAL A 10 -12.48 53.54 -19.21
CA VAL A 10 -11.83 52.38 -19.84
C VAL A 10 -12.83 51.85 -20.86
N SER A 11 -12.48 52.00 -22.13
CA SER A 11 -13.29 51.53 -23.25
C SER A 11 -13.52 50.01 -23.14
N THR A 12 -14.80 49.64 -23.17
CA THR A 12 -15.37 48.29 -23.18
C THR A 12 -14.71 47.34 -24.19
N GLY A 13 -14.08 47.86 -25.24
CA GLY A 13 -13.39 47.07 -26.27
C GLY A 13 -12.19 46.24 -25.77
N ASN A 14 -11.49 46.67 -24.72
CA ASN A 14 -10.27 45.98 -24.26
C ASN A 14 -10.57 44.76 -23.37
N ARG A 15 -11.75 44.73 -22.73
CA ARG A 15 -12.19 43.59 -21.93
C ARG A 15 -12.66 42.43 -22.80
N VAL A 16 -13.22 42.73 -23.97
CA VAL A 16 -13.64 41.74 -24.98
C VAL A 16 -12.42 41.01 -25.55
N ALA A 17 -11.34 41.74 -25.85
CA ALA A 17 -10.09 41.14 -26.32
C ALA A 17 -9.45 40.22 -25.27
N GLN A 18 -9.43 40.63 -24.00
CA GLN A 18 -8.91 39.81 -22.89
C GLN A 18 -9.75 38.55 -22.67
N PHE A 19 -11.07 38.65 -22.78
CA PHE A 19 -11.96 37.50 -22.67
C PHE A 19 -11.72 36.50 -23.80
N ILE A 20 -11.53 36.98 -25.05
CA ILE A 20 -11.22 36.12 -26.21
C ILE A 20 -9.89 35.40 -26.05
N VAL A 21 -8.85 36.08 -25.55
CA VAL A 21 -7.52 35.50 -25.33
C VAL A 21 -7.54 34.47 -24.19
N ILE A 22 -8.27 34.74 -23.11
CA ILE A 22 -8.45 33.78 -22.00
C ILE A 22 -9.21 32.54 -22.49
N VAL A 23 -10.29 32.72 -23.27
CA VAL A 23 -11.06 31.61 -23.87
C VAL A 23 -10.20 30.81 -24.86
N ALA A 24 -9.32 31.45 -25.63
CA ALA A 24 -8.39 30.78 -26.54
C ALA A 24 -7.32 29.96 -25.79
N ILE A 25 -6.76 30.50 -24.70
CA ILE A 25 -5.76 29.80 -23.87
C ILE A 25 -6.40 28.61 -23.16
N PHE A 26 -7.61 28.77 -22.60
CA PHE A 26 -8.37 27.66 -22.02
C PHE A 26 -8.73 26.59 -23.06
N SER A 27 -9.03 26.97 -24.30
CA SER A 27 -9.31 26.03 -25.40
C SER A 27 -8.05 25.25 -25.83
N VAL A 28 -6.89 25.90 -25.87
CA VAL A 28 -5.59 25.26 -26.16
C VAL A 28 -5.18 24.32 -25.03
N VAL A 29 -5.33 24.74 -23.77
CA VAL A 29 -5.07 23.89 -22.60
C VAL A 29 -6.06 22.71 -22.57
N TYR A 30 -7.34 22.94 -22.85
CA TYR A 30 -8.35 21.88 -22.96
C TYR A 30 -8.03 20.87 -24.07
N GLN A 31 -7.53 21.32 -25.22
CA GLN A 31 -7.05 20.44 -26.30
C GLN A 31 -5.81 19.62 -25.90
N LEU A 32 -4.91 20.19 -25.08
CA LEU A 32 -3.75 19.50 -24.54
C LEU A 32 -4.11 18.44 -23.48
N PHE A 33 -5.26 18.57 -22.81
CA PHE A 33 -5.73 17.63 -21.79
C PHE A 33 -6.61 16.49 -22.34
N ILE A 34 -7.22 16.60 -23.54
CA ILE A 34 -8.22 15.62 -24.02
C ILE A 34 -7.79 14.70 -25.18
N LYS A 35 -6.83 15.02 -26.05
CA LYS A 35 -6.49 14.11 -27.16
C LYS A 35 -5.07 13.53 -27.08
N SER A 36 -5.00 12.36 -26.44
CA SER A 36 -4.39 11.23 -27.14
C SER A 36 -5.16 10.96 -28.44
N ALA A 37 -4.43 10.91 -29.55
CA ALA A 37 -4.84 10.47 -30.89
C ALA A 37 -5.42 11.51 -31.88
N THR A 38 -4.68 11.61 -32.99
CA THR A 38 -5.04 12.01 -34.38
C THR A 38 -4.90 13.47 -34.83
N VAL A 39 -4.02 13.63 -35.82
CA VAL A 39 -3.58 14.80 -36.59
C VAL A 39 -4.69 15.27 -37.54
N ILE A 40 -5.02 16.57 -37.56
CA ILE A 40 -5.59 17.24 -38.73
C ILE A 40 -4.98 18.65 -38.85
N SER A 41 -4.31 18.88 -39.97
CA SER A 41 -3.69 20.14 -40.37
C SER A 41 -4.75 21.07 -40.98
N LEU A 42 -4.89 22.31 -40.49
CA LEU A 42 -5.53 23.39 -41.26
C LEU A 42 -4.97 24.77 -40.87
N SER A 43 -4.55 25.51 -41.90
CA SER A 43 -3.71 26.71 -41.90
C SER A 43 -4.38 27.96 -41.30
N ILE A 44 -3.74 28.60 -40.32
CA ILE A 44 -4.16 29.86 -39.66
C ILE A 44 -3.38 31.07 -40.24
N ALA A 45 -2.82 30.95 -41.44
CA ALA A 45 -2.07 32.05 -42.08
C ALA A 45 -2.94 33.28 -42.43
N SER A 46 -4.27 33.16 -42.41
CA SER A 46 -5.19 34.21 -42.90
C SER A 46 -5.70 35.20 -41.85
N LEU A 47 -5.39 35.04 -40.55
CA LEU A 47 -5.96 35.90 -39.48
C LEU A 47 -5.03 36.99 -38.93
N LEU A 48 -3.78 37.06 -39.41
CA LEU A 48 -2.76 38.00 -38.89
C LEU A 48 -2.72 39.36 -39.61
N SER A 49 -3.71 39.73 -40.44
CA SER A 49 -3.69 41.02 -41.17
C SER A 49 -4.53 42.16 -40.55
N VAL A 50 -4.95 42.08 -39.28
CA VAL A 50 -5.68 43.20 -38.65
C VAL A 50 -4.83 43.81 -37.55
N GLY A 51 -4.34 45.01 -37.83
CA GLY A 51 -3.24 45.69 -37.13
C GLY A 51 -3.50 46.09 -35.68
N TYR A 52 -2.41 46.22 -34.93
CA TYR A 52 -2.37 46.71 -33.56
C TYR A 52 -1.55 48.00 -33.48
N ASP A 53 -2.25 49.10 -33.19
CA ASP A 53 -1.74 50.46 -33.11
C ASP A 53 -1.12 50.77 -31.72
N LYS A 54 -0.16 51.69 -31.72
CA LYS A 54 0.82 51.92 -30.67
C LYS A 54 0.34 53.04 -29.72
N GLY A 55 -0.14 52.65 -28.54
CA GLY A 55 -0.13 53.50 -27.35
C GLY A 55 -1.39 53.47 -26.47
N LYS A 56 -1.34 52.70 -25.37
CA LYS A 56 -1.86 53.06 -24.03
C LYS A 56 -1.69 51.92 -23.01
N GLU A 57 -1.14 52.31 -21.85
CA GLU A 57 -1.17 51.69 -20.50
C GLU A 57 -0.46 50.35 -20.22
N SER A 58 0.69 50.46 -19.54
CA SER A 58 1.33 49.39 -18.78
C SER A 58 0.60 49.17 -17.44
N HIS A 59 -0.44 48.33 -17.42
CA HIS A 59 -1.10 47.92 -16.18
C HIS A 59 -0.27 46.85 -15.45
N ARG A 60 0.37 47.21 -14.33
CA ARG A 60 0.92 46.26 -13.36
C ARG A 60 -0.27 45.53 -12.72
N PHE A 61 -0.34 44.21 -12.85
CA PHE A 61 -1.35 43.39 -12.16
C PHE A 61 -1.39 43.77 -10.68
N THR A 62 -2.60 43.95 -10.15
CA THR A 62 -2.77 44.24 -8.72
C THR A 62 -2.31 43.03 -7.91
N SER A 63 -1.75 43.24 -6.72
CA SER A 63 -1.29 42.13 -5.86
C SER A 63 -2.39 41.11 -5.57
N SER A 64 -3.65 41.54 -5.54
CA SER A 64 -4.83 40.68 -5.41
C SER A 64 -5.07 39.78 -6.63
N GLU A 65 -4.84 40.28 -7.86
CA GLU A 65 -5.01 39.48 -9.09
C GLU A 65 -3.90 38.44 -9.22
N ILE A 66 -2.65 38.80 -8.90
CA ILE A 66 -1.51 37.86 -8.90
C ILE A 66 -1.73 36.76 -7.86
N THR A 67 -2.19 37.13 -6.67
CA THR A 67 -2.48 36.16 -5.59
C THR A 67 -3.62 35.21 -6.00
N GLY A 68 -4.66 35.73 -6.65
CA GLY A 68 -5.76 34.92 -7.19
C GLY A 68 -5.29 33.90 -8.23
N ILE A 69 -4.39 34.30 -9.14
CA ILE A 69 -3.83 33.41 -10.17
C ILE A 69 -2.95 32.32 -9.53
N LEU A 70 -2.11 32.67 -8.55
CA LEU A 70 -1.26 31.68 -7.86
C LEU A 70 -2.07 30.68 -7.03
N LEU A 71 -3.13 31.12 -6.35
CA LEU A 71 -4.05 30.23 -5.64
C LEU A 71 -4.79 29.29 -6.59
N PHE A 72 -5.23 29.79 -7.75
CA PHE A 72 -5.89 28.97 -8.75
C PHE A 72 -4.96 27.91 -9.34
N LEU A 73 -3.73 28.29 -9.69
CA LEU A 73 -2.72 27.34 -10.19
C LEU A 73 -2.34 26.31 -9.12
N GLY A 74 -2.24 26.71 -7.86
CA GLY A 74 -1.99 25.80 -6.73
C GLY A 74 -3.13 24.79 -6.51
N LEU A 75 -4.38 25.26 -6.52
CA LEU A 75 -5.55 24.40 -6.34
C LEU A 75 -5.75 23.45 -7.54
N PHE A 76 -5.52 23.94 -8.76
CA PHE A 76 -5.57 23.12 -9.97
C PHE A 76 -4.47 22.04 -9.96
N GLY A 77 -3.25 22.36 -9.54
CA GLY A 77 -2.17 21.38 -9.37
C GLY A 77 -2.53 20.27 -8.37
N LEU A 78 -3.15 20.63 -7.25
CA LEU A 78 -3.63 19.67 -6.25
C LEU A 78 -4.75 18.77 -6.79
N LEU A 79 -5.69 19.33 -7.56
CA LEU A 79 -6.77 18.55 -8.20
C LEU A 79 -6.23 17.55 -9.23
N GLN A 80 -5.26 17.95 -10.05
CA GLN A 80 -4.62 17.06 -11.02
C GLN A 80 -3.82 15.95 -10.34
N HIS A 81 -3.09 16.29 -9.27
CA HIS A 81 -2.36 15.30 -8.49
C HIS A 81 -3.31 14.29 -7.84
N LYS A 82 -4.42 14.76 -7.25
CA LYS A 82 -5.45 13.90 -6.65
C LYS A 82 -6.06 12.94 -7.68
N ASN A 83 -6.48 13.45 -8.84
CA ASN A 83 -7.02 12.61 -9.93
C ASN A 83 -6.01 11.57 -10.42
N LYS A 84 -4.73 11.92 -10.52
CA LYS A 84 -3.67 10.99 -10.93
C LYS A 84 -3.45 9.89 -9.88
N GLN A 85 -3.48 10.24 -8.59
CA GLN A 85 -3.34 9.29 -7.49
C GLN A 85 -4.55 8.34 -7.41
N GLU A 86 -5.77 8.85 -7.56
CA GLU A 86 -6.98 8.03 -7.59
C GLU A 86 -6.99 7.06 -8.77
N LYS A 87 -6.59 7.52 -9.96
CA LYS A 87 -6.47 6.65 -11.14
C LYS A 87 -5.40 5.57 -10.95
N LYS A 88 -4.25 5.91 -10.36
CA LYS A 88 -3.19 4.96 -10.02
C LYS A 88 -3.69 3.92 -9.00
N ALA A 89 -4.36 4.36 -7.94
CA ALA A 89 -4.91 3.48 -6.92
C ALA A 89 -5.97 2.52 -7.49
N ASN A 90 -6.82 3.00 -8.41
CA ASN A 90 -7.82 2.15 -9.07
C ASN A 90 -7.16 1.09 -9.97
N ILE A 91 -6.14 1.47 -10.77
CA ILE A 91 -5.38 0.52 -11.59
C ILE A 91 -4.70 -0.53 -10.71
N GLU A 92 -4.08 -0.12 -9.60
CA GLU A 92 -3.45 -1.06 -8.65
C GLU A 92 -4.48 -1.97 -7.95
N ALA A 93 -5.69 -1.47 -7.68
CA ALA A 93 -6.77 -2.27 -7.11
C ALA A 93 -7.30 -3.29 -8.13
N GLU A 94 -7.54 -2.88 -9.37
CA GLU A 94 -7.94 -3.75 -10.48
C GLU A 94 -6.87 -4.81 -10.76
N GLN A 95 -5.59 -4.43 -10.82
CA GLN A 95 -4.48 -5.38 -10.97
C GLN A 95 -4.44 -6.38 -9.81
N ARG A 96 -4.59 -5.92 -8.56
CA ARG A 96 -4.67 -6.82 -7.38
C ARG A 96 -5.86 -7.77 -7.48
N GLN A 97 -7.01 -7.29 -7.98
CA GLN A 97 -8.19 -8.11 -8.18
C GLN A 97 -8.00 -9.14 -9.29
N ILE A 98 -7.40 -8.76 -10.42
CA ILE A 98 -7.06 -9.67 -11.53
C ILE A 98 -6.08 -10.75 -11.05
N VAL A 99 -5.03 -10.38 -10.32
CA VAL A 99 -4.08 -11.34 -9.73
C VAL A 99 -4.81 -12.32 -8.82
N LYS A 100 -5.68 -11.84 -7.92
CA LYS A 100 -6.51 -12.71 -7.07
C LYS A 100 -7.40 -13.64 -7.89
N ILE A 101 -8.06 -13.13 -8.94
CA ILE A 101 -8.93 -13.93 -9.82
C ILE A 101 -8.12 -14.99 -10.55
N VAL A 102 -7.03 -14.61 -11.22
CA VAL A 102 -6.16 -15.53 -11.96
C VAL A 102 -5.55 -16.59 -11.04
N GLN A 103 -5.07 -16.20 -9.86
CA GLN A 103 -4.59 -17.14 -8.85
C GLN A 103 -5.71 -18.10 -8.42
N SER A 104 -6.90 -17.58 -8.09
CA SER A 104 -8.03 -18.42 -7.69
C SER A 104 -8.48 -19.38 -8.80
N SER A 105 -8.47 -18.96 -10.07
CA SER A 105 -8.87 -19.78 -11.21
C SER A 105 -7.82 -20.82 -11.58
N LYS A 106 -6.51 -20.49 -11.56
CA LYS A 106 -5.43 -21.46 -11.75
C LYS A 106 -5.40 -22.51 -10.64
N ILE A 107 -5.60 -22.10 -9.38
CA ILE A 107 -5.67 -23.01 -8.22
C ILE A 107 -6.88 -23.95 -8.36
N ARG A 108 -8.05 -23.43 -8.74
CA ARG A 108 -9.26 -24.25 -8.96
C ARG A 108 -9.09 -25.27 -10.09
N ALA A 109 -8.55 -24.85 -11.24
CA ALA A 109 -8.33 -25.74 -12.39
C ALA A 109 -7.29 -26.83 -12.09
N TRP A 110 -6.20 -26.49 -11.40
CA TRP A 110 -5.18 -27.46 -11.01
C TRP A 110 -5.72 -28.47 -9.99
N ASN A 111 -6.46 -28.02 -8.96
CA ASN A 111 -7.07 -28.90 -7.96
C ASN A 111 -8.13 -29.84 -8.58
N HIS A 112 -8.94 -29.34 -9.51
CA HIS A 112 -9.97 -30.16 -10.18
C HIS A 112 -9.35 -31.26 -11.05
N ASN A 113 -8.24 -30.97 -11.74
CA ASN A 113 -7.62 -31.94 -12.65
C ASN A 113 -6.64 -32.90 -11.97
N ALA A 114 -6.06 -32.52 -10.82
CA ALA A 114 -5.08 -33.35 -10.10
C ALA A 114 -5.68 -34.13 -8.91
N GLY A 115 -6.83 -33.72 -8.38
CA GLY A 115 -7.53 -34.42 -7.28
C GLY A 115 -6.63 -34.73 -6.07
N ASN A 116 -6.79 -35.93 -5.49
CA ASN A 116 -6.02 -36.40 -4.32
C ASN A 116 -4.50 -36.51 -4.59
N ALA A 117 -4.07 -36.59 -5.85
CA ALA A 117 -2.65 -36.69 -6.18
C ALA A 117 -1.91 -35.37 -5.91
N ALA A 118 -2.56 -34.23 -6.22
CA ALA A 118 -2.06 -32.92 -5.87
C ALA A 118 -1.92 -32.74 -4.35
N GLU A 119 -2.93 -33.17 -3.61
CA GLU A 119 -2.92 -33.11 -2.15
C GLU A 119 -1.78 -33.94 -1.56
N THR A 120 -1.65 -35.19 -2.02
CA THR A 120 -0.60 -36.12 -1.61
C THR A 120 0.78 -35.55 -1.90
N LEU A 121 1.00 -34.96 -3.08
CA LEU A 121 2.26 -34.32 -3.44
C LEU A 121 2.63 -33.21 -2.45
N TRP A 122 1.70 -32.29 -2.15
CA TRP A 122 1.99 -31.19 -1.24
C TRP A 122 2.23 -31.65 0.19
N ARG A 123 1.60 -32.73 0.64
CA ARG A 123 1.94 -33.38 1.94
C ARG A 123 3.38 -33.89 1.96
N HIS A 124 3.83 -34.54 0.88
CA HIS A 124 5.22 -35.01 0.78
C HIS A 124 6.23 -33.85 0.73
N VAL A 125 5.91 -32.80 -0.03
CA VAL A 125 6.73 -31.58 -0.08
C VAL A 125 6.81 -30.93 1.30
N PHE A 126 5.67 -30.83 2.00
CA PHE A 126 5.61 -30.31 3.36
C PHE A 126 6.48 -31.13 4.33
N GLN A 127 6.33 -32.46 4.32
CA GLN A 127 7.14 -33.37 5.14
C GLN A 127 8.64 -33.23 4.87
N ARG A 128 9.03 -33.13 3.60
CA ARG A 128 10.43 -32.94 3.21
C ARG A 128 11.00 -31.62 3.75
N ASP A 129 10.27 -30.53 3.59
CA ASP A 129 10.80 -29.18 3.83
C ASP A 129 10.71 -28.74 5.29
N PHE A 130 9.70 -29.24 6.01
CA PHE A 130 9.47 -28.93 7.43
C PHE A 130 9.85 -30.05 8.38
N ASP A 131 10.23 -31.23 7.86
CA ASP A 131 10.54 -32.42 8.65
C ASP A 131 9.37 -32.82 9.57
N ASP A 132 8.14 -32.63 9.08
CA ASP A 132 6.91 -32.69 9.87
C ASP A 132 5.73 -33.08 8.97
N ALA A 133 4.88 -34.01 9.40
CA ALA A 133 3.72 -34.44 8.59
C ALA A 133 2.65 -33.35 8.47
N GLY A 134 2.67 -32.38 9.38
CA GLY A 134 1.74 -31.26 9.40
C GLY A 134 0.38 -31.59 10.01
N ASP A 135 0.04 -32.87 10.20
CA ASP A 135 -1.27 -33.31 10.69
C ASP A 135 -1.64 -32.72 12.07
N LYS A 136 -0.64 -32.51 12.93
CA LYS A 136 -0.85 -31.87 14.25
C LYS A 136 -1.41 -30.45 14.15
N PHE A 137 -1.15 -29.73 13.04
CA PHE A 137 -1.65 -28.38 12.82
C PHE A 137 -3.10 -28.35 12.34
N ALA A 138 -3.68 -29.48 11.92
CA ALA A 138 -5.10 -29.57 11.57
C ALA A 138 -6.02 -29.27 12.78
N ASN A 139 -5.54 -29.53 14.00
CA ASN A 139 -6.22 -29.18 15.25
C ASN A 139 -6.17 -27.68 15.57
N VAL A 140 -5.30 -26.94 14.89
CA VAL A 140 -5.05 -25.51 15.12
C VAL A 140 -5.74 -24.68 14.04
N PHE A 141 -5.59 -25.09 12.78
CA PHE A 141 -6.17 -24.45 11.60
C PHE A 141 -6.74 -25.49 10.65
N LEU A 142 -7.93 -25.23 10.10
CA LEU A 142 -8.52 -26.09 9.09
C LEU A 142 -7.71 -26.04 7.79
N ILE A 143 -6.98 -27.12 7.51
CA ILE A 143 -6.21 -27.28 6.26
C ILE A 143 -7.17 -27.65 5.13
N LYS A 144 -7.68 -26.64 4.42
CA LYS A 144 -8.53 -26.86 3.23
C LYS A 144 -7.73 -27.23 1.98
N CYS A 145 -6.45 -26.87 1.95
CA CYS A 145 -5.58 -27.02 0.79
C CYS A 145 -4.13 -27.06 1.24
N TRP A 146 -3.47 -28.21 1.06
CA TRP A 146 -2.07 -28.41 1.47
C TRP A 146 -1.11 -27.46 0.78
N ARG A 147 -1.33 -27.13 -0.50
CA ARG A 147 -0.54 -26.11 -1.21
C ARG A 147 -0.59 -24.76 -0.50
N GLN A 148 -1.80 -24.30 -0.16
CA GLN A 148 -1.98 -23.01 0.50
C GLN A 148 -1.38 -23.03 1.91
N PHE A 149 -1.58 -24.16 2.62
CA PHE A 149 -1.03 -24.35 3.94
C PHE A 149 0.49 -24.31 3.93
N TYR A 150 1.15 -25.03 3.03
CA TYR A 150 2.61 -25.01 2.84
C TYR A 150 3.20 -23.59 2.77
N PHE A 151 2.67 -22.72 1.88
CA PHE A 151 3.19 -21.35 1.74
C PHE A 151 2.90 -20.48 2.95
N ARG A 152 1.78 -20.71 3.64
CA ARG A 152 1.41 -19.96 4.83
C ARG A 152 2.22 -20.40 6.04
N HIS A 153 2.41 -21.72 6.20
CA HIS A 153 3.11 -22.37 7.31
C HIS A 153 4.46 -21.73 7.55
N HIS A 154 5.23 -21.45 6.50
CA HIS A 154 6.53 -20.80 6.65
C HIS A 154 6.45 -19.46 7.41
N LEU A 155 5.43 -18.66 7.14
CA LEU A 155 5.23 -17.33 7.75
C LEU A 155 4.51 -17.41 9.11
N SER A 156 3.62 -18.37 9.30
CA SER A 156 2.79 -18.50 10.51
C SER A 156 3.26 -19.56 11.50
N ARG A 157 4.36 -20.29 11.22
CA ARG A 157 4.81 -21.43 12.03
C ARG A 157 4.93 -21.10 13.52
N ALA A 158 5.45 -19.94 13.89
CA ALA A 158 5.58 -19.55 15.29
C ALA A 158 4.21 -19.46 15.99
N VAL A 159 3.24 -18.81 15.35
CA VAL A 159 1.87 -18.67 15.87
C VAL A 159 1.17 -20.03 15.92
N GLU A 160 1.36 -20.85 14.88
CA GLU A 160 0.85 -22.21 14.81
C GLU A 160 1.35 -23.08 15.95
N LEU A 161 2.65 -23.04 16.24
CA LEU A 161 3.25 -23.76 17.36
C LEU A 161 2.77 -23.23 18.70
N ALA A 162 2.74 -21.91 18.90
CA ALA A 162 2.24 -21.31 20.15
C ALA A 162 0.80 -21.75 20.46
N ARG A 163 -0.07 -21.76 19.43
CA ARG A 163 -1.46 -22.20 19.56
C ARG A 163 -1.58 -23.72 19.72
N LEU A 164 -0.73 -24.49 19.04
CA LEU A 164 -0.67 -25.94 19.20
C LEU A 164 -0.34 -26.31 20.65
N PHE A 165 0.70 -25.70 21.24
CA PHE A 165 1.12 -25.96 22.61
C PHE A 165 0.04 -25.63 23.63
N LYS A 166 -0.71 -24.54 23.41
CA LYS A 166 -1.89 -24.19 24.21
C LYS A 166 -2.94 -25.29 24.22
N ILE A 167 -3.28 -25.83 23.03
CA ILE A 167 -4.35 -26.84 22.87
C ILE A 167 -3.91 -28.22 23.39
N THR A 168 -2.66 -28.61 23.12
CA THR A 168 -2.19 -29.98 23.34
C THR A 168 -1.56 -30.21 24.71
N HIS A 169 -0.89 -29.19 25.26
CA HIS A 169 -0.10 -29.32 26.51
C HIS A 169 -0.57 -28.34 27.60
N GLY A 170 -1.51 -27.44 27.31
CA GLY A 170 -1.89 -26.37 28.23
C GLY A 170 -0.79 -25.34 28.48
N ARG A 171 0.31 -25.39 27.73
CA ARG A 171 1.44 -24.45 27.87
C ARG A 171 1.03 -23.07 27.39
N LYS A 172 1.52 -22.05 28.09
CA LYS A 172 1.26 -20.64 27.78
C LYS A 172 2.39 -20.12 26.90
N CYS A 173 2.31 -20.41 25.60
CA CYS A 173 3.29 -19.97 24.63
C CYS A 173 2.83 -18.72 23.87
N VAL A 174 3.76 -17.85 23.50
CA VAL A 174 3.53 -16.67 22.66
C VAL A 174 4.50 -16.67 21.48
N ALA A 175 4.06 -16.16 20.33
CA ALA A 175 4.96 -15.90 19.21
C ALA A 175 5.45 -14.45 19.26
N ILE A 176 6.75 -14.21 19.18
CA ILE A 176 7.34 -12.87 19.14
C ILE A 176 8.45 -12.88 18.09
N LYS A 177 8.35 -12.00 17.09
CA LYS A 177 9.35 -11.81 16.02
C LYS A 177 9.74 -13.11 15.32
N GLY A 178 8.73 -13.92 14.98
CA GLY A 178 8.93 -15.20 14.28
C GLY A 178 9.44 -16.34 15.15
N GLN A 179 9.69 -16.12 16.44
CA GLN A 179 10.10 -17.15 17.39
C GLN A 179 8.99 -17.48 18.38
N VAL A 180 9.09 -18.64 19.05
CA VAL A 180 8.12 -19.09 20.05
C VAL A 180 8.76 -19.06 21.44
N TYR A 181 8.04 -18.51 22.41
CA TYR A 181 8.49 -18.44 23.79
C TYR A 181 7.48 -19.10 24.71
N ASP A 182 7.95 -20.00 25.58
CA ASP A 182 7.15 -20.57 26.66
C ASP A 182 7.29 -19.71 27.91
N VAL A 183 6.21 -19.03 28.24
CA VAL A 183 6.12 -18.13 29.40
C VAL A 183 5.22 -18.71 30.48
N THR A 184 4.99 -20.03 30.48
CA THR A 184 4.10 -20.71 31.44
C THR A 184 4.44 -20.37 32.88
N ASP A 185 5.70 -20.54 33.26
CA ASP A 185 6.17 -20.28 34.64
C ASP A 185 6.44 -18.80 34.90
N PHE A 186 6.71 -18.02 33.84
CA PHE A 186 6.98 -16.60 33.94
C PHE A 186 5.72 -15.74 34.03
N LEU A 187 4.55 -16.26 33.62
CA LEU A 187 3.33 -15.46 33.49
C LEU A 187 3.00 -14.69 34.76
N GLU A 188 2.99 -15.38 35.91
CA GLU A 188 2.66 -14.78 37.21
C GLU A 188 3.78 -13.90 37.76
N LEU A 189 5.00 -14.05 37.24
CA LEU A 189 6.19 -13.30 37.63
C LEU A 189 6.42 -12.08 36.74
N HIS A 190 5.60 -11.87 35.70
CA HIS A 190 5.76 -10.79 34.76
C HIS A 190 5.57 -9.42 35.45
N PRO A 191 6.56 -8.51 35.43
CA PRO A 191 6.47 -7.22 36.13
C PRO A 191 5.34 -6.31 35.63
N GLY A 192 4.92 -6.46 34.37
CA GLY A 192 3.75 -5.76 33.82
C GLY A 192 2.40 -6.39 34.21
N GLY A 193 2.43 -7.49 34.95
CA GLY A 193 1.26 -8.27 35.37
C GLY A 193 0.92 -9.43 34.43
N PRO A 194 0.28 -10.49 34.94
CA PRO A 194 -0.03 -11.71 34.17
C PRO A 194 -1.05 -11.49 33.06
N HIS A 195 -1.96 -10.52 33.21
CA HIS A 195 -3.01 -10.24 32.24
C HIS A 195 -2.46 -9.74 30.89
N VAL A 196 -1.38 -8.94 30.91
CA VAL A 196 -0.78 -8.35 29.70
C VAL A 196 -0.28 -9.41 28.73
N ILE A 197 0.31 -10.49 29.25
CA ILE A 197 0.78 -11.62 28.46
C ILE A 197 -0.33 -12.65 28.25
N GLY A 198 -1.22 -12.82 29.24
CA GLY A 198 -2.30 -13.81 29.25
C GLY A 198 -3.20 -13.71 28.02
N ASP A 199 -3.55 -12.49 27.61
CA ASP A 199 -4.39 -12.24 26.43
C ASP A 199 -3.69 -12.61 25.11
N ALA A 200 -2.35 -12.62 25.10
CA ALA A 200 -1.56 -12.93 23.92
C ALA A 200 -1.21 -14.44 23.78
N VAL A 201 -1.58 -15.27 24.76
CA VAL A 201 -1.25 -16.71 24.76
C VAL A 201 -1.86 -17.43 23.56
N GLY A 202 -0.99 -18.04 22.76
CA GLY A 202 -1.32 -18.73 21.51
C GLY A 202 -1.45 -17.81 20.30
N THR A 203 -0.99 -16.57 20.40
CA THR A 203 -1.02 -15.57 19.31
C THR A 203 0.35 -14.92 19.08
N ASP A 204 0.40 -14.03 18.09
CA ASP A 204 1.55 -13.15 17.85
C ASP A 204 1.50 -11.93 18.80
N ALA A 205 2.41 -11.89 19.75
CA ALA A 205 2.57 -10.83 20.73
C ALA A 205 3.57 -9.75 20.29
N THR A 206 4.11 -9.81 19.06
CA THR A 206 5.17 -8.88 18.59
C THR A 206 4.77 -7.42 18.72
N VAL A 207 3.55 -7.07 18.31
CA VAL A 207 3.07 -5.68 18.38
C VAL A 207 3.01 -5.19 19.82
N VAL A 208 2.45 -6.01 20.73
CA VAL A 208 2.35 -5.69 22.16
C VAL A 208 3.74 -5.58 22.77
N TRP A 209 4.64 -6.52 22.46
CA TRP A 209 6.01 -6.53 22.92
C TRP A 209 6.78 -5.25 22.54
N ASP A 210 6.65 -4.81 21.29
CA ASP A 210 7.33 -3.61 20.78
C ASP A 210 6.70 -2.31 21.31
N GLN A 211 5.41 -2.32 21.68
CA GLN A 211 4.75 -1.16 22.29
C GLN A 211 5.29 -0.83 23.69
N PHE A 212 5.57 -1.85 24.51
CA PHE A 212 5.99 -1.65 25.90
C PHE A 212 7.49 -1.39 26.09
N GLN A 213 8.29 -1.40 25.01
CA GLN A 213 9.71 -1.01 25.01
C GLN A 213 10.53 -1.60 26.18
N HIS A 214 10.53 -2.93 26.27
CA HIS A 214 11.27 -3.69 27.28
C HIS A 214 12.76 -3.30 27.36
N SER A 215 13.32 -3.33 28.57
CA SER A 215 14.75 -3.07 28.82
C SER A 215 15.66 -4.08 28.10
N ASN A 216 16.95 -3.76 27.98
CA ASN A 216 17.91 -4.66 27.36
C ASN A 216 18.07 -5.95 28.15
N GLU A 217 17.96 -5.87 29.48
CA GLU A 217 18.01 -7.01 30.38
C GLU A 217 16.81 -7.94 30.15
N ALA A 218 15.61 -7.39 30.00
CA ALA A 218 14.40 -8.15 29.68
C ALA A 218 14.45 -8.77 28.27
N LYS A 219 15.06 -8.07 27.30
CA LYS A 219 15.28 -8.63 25.96
C LYS A 219 16.25 -9.81 25.99
N ARG A 220 17.34 -9.72 26.75
CA ARG A 220 18.30 -10.83 26.92
C ARG A 220 17.67 -12.01 27.65
N SER A 221 16.84 -11.75 28.67
CA SER A 221 16.19 -12.82 29.44
C SER A 221 15.20 -13.63 28.60
N MET A 222 14.73 -13.13 27.45
CA MET A 222 13.88 -13.91 26.54
C MET A 222 14.49 -15.24 26.09
N GLU A 223 15.81 -15.32 26.00
CA GLU A 223 16.52 -16.54 25.58
C GLU A 223 16.16 -17.74 26.46
N GLN A 224 15.91 -17.53 27.75
CA GLN A 224 15.55 -18.60 28.69
C GLN A 224 14.16 -19.21 28.44
N PHE A 225 13.30 -18.47 27.73
CA PHE A 225 11.93 -18.90 27.41
C PHE A 225 11.82 -19.46 25.99
N LEU A 226 12.89 -19.40 25.19
CA LEU A 226 12.84 -19.77 23.78
C LEU A 226 12.51 -21.25 23.61
N VAL A 227 11.47 -21.54 22.85
CA VAL A 227 11.15 -22.89 22.39
C VAL A 227 11.86 -23.14 21.08
N TRP A 228 12.78 -24.08 21.08
CA TRP A 228 13.54 -24.43 19.89
C TRP A 228 12.64 -25.11 18.85
N ASP A 229 12.73 -24.64 17.60
CA ASP A 229 12.15 -25.29 16.43
C ASP A 229 13.15 -25.21 15.27
N LYS A 230 13.39 -26.35 14.62
CA LYS A 230 14.37 -26.50 13.54
C LYS A 230 14.16 -25.54 12.38
N VAL A 231 12.90 -25.25 12.02
CA VAL A 231 12.58 -24.41 10.86
C VAL A 231 12.75 -22.95 11.22
N LEU A 232 12.31 -22.55 12.42
CA LEU A 232 12.46 -21.19 12.94
C LEU A 232 13.93 -20.85 13.26
N ALA A 233 14.74 -21.84 13.61
CA ALA A 233 16.17 -21.67 13.88
C ALA A 233 17.06 -21.58 12.62
N ARG A 234 16.49 -21.71 11.41
CA ARG A 234 17.28 -21.60 10.18
C ARG A 234 17.86 -20.19 10.01
N PRO A 235 19.12 -20.06 9.55
CA PRO A 235 19.70 -18.76 9.27
C PRO A 235 18.96 -18.07 8.11
N GLU A 236 18.88 -16.74 8.14
CA GLU A 236 18.16 -15.96 7.11
C GLU A 236 18.64 -16.25 5.68
N SER A 237 19.92 -16.61 5.52
CA SER A 237 20.49 -17.01 4.22
C SER A 237 19.80 -18.23 3.60
N GLU A 238 19.30 -19.16 4.42
CA GLU A 238 18.54 -20.33 3.96
C GLU A 238 17.06 -20.01 3.71
N LEU A 239 16.51 -19.00 4.41
CA LEU A 239 15.15 -18.52 4.19
C LEU A 239 15.02 -17.76 2.86
N ALA A 240 16.06 -17.02 2.46
CA ALA A 240 16.10 -16.27 1.20
C ALA A 240 16.00 -17.18 -0.04
N LEU A 241 16.65 -18.36 -0.02
CA LEU A 241 16.56 -19.33 -1.11
C LEU A 241 15.12 -19.83 -1.31
N PHE A 242 14.38 -19.99 -0.22
CA PHE A 242 12.97 -20.39 -0.24
C PHE A 242 12.06 -19.30 -0.83
N SER A 243 12.37 -18.03 -0.58
CA SER A 243 11.61 -16.88 -1.11
C SER A 243 11.93 -16.54 -2.57
N ILE A 244 13.04 -17.02 -3.13
CA ILE A 244 13.45 -16.77 -4.53
C ILE A 244 12.95 -17.87 -5.47
N MET A 245 12.69 -19.08 -4.96
CA MET A 245 12.31 -20.22 -5.79
C MET A 245 10.81 -20.31 -6.17
N PHE A 246 9.94 -19.46 -5.63
CA PHE A 246 8.48 -19.49 -5.88
C PHE A 246 7.83 -18.10 -5.79
#